data_AF-A0A1F5SBW8-F1
#
_entry.id   AF-A0A1F5SBW8-F1
#
_cell.length_a   1.000
_cell.length_b   1.000
_cell.length_c   1.000
_cell.angle_alpha   90.00
_cell.angle_beta   90.00
_cell.angle_gamma   90.00
#
_symmetry.space_group_name_H-M   'P 1'
#
loop_
_entity.id
_entity.type
_entity.pdbx_description
1 polymer ?
#
loop_
_entity_poly.entity_id
_entity_poly.type
_entity_poly.pdbx_seq_one_letter_code
_entity_poly.pdbx_strand_id
1 'polypeptide(L)'
;MGVVFDVYNDLGYGYQEKYYQRAIEKYLLVNKIKFKAQVPYNIAAHGAVIGRYFLDFLIEDKIILEVKKGNYFSRRNINQVKGYLKATSMKLAILVNFTTKGVKFFRVLNPNNLSQ
;
A
#
# COMPACT_ATOMS: atom_id res chain seq x y z
N MET A 1 -7.69 -3.43 7.43
CA MET A 1 -8.63 -3.81 6.35
C MET A 1 -9.96 -3.09 6.49
N GLY A 2 -10.63 -3.12 7.65
CA GLY A 2 -11.91 -2.40 7.88
C GLY A 2 -11.94 -0.97 7.35
N VAL A 3 -10.94 -0.15 7.74
CA VAL A 3 -10.76 1.24 7.25
C VAL A 3 -10.92 1.40 5.73
N VAL A 4 -10.40 0.49 4.92
CA VAL A 4 -10.46 0.61 3.46
C VAL A 4 -11.88 0.36 2.95
N PHE A 5 -12.61 -0.57 3.58
CA PHE A 5 -14.01 -0.82 3.27
C PHE A 5 -14.89 0.34 3.71
N ASP A 6 -14.63 0.92 4.88
CA ASP A 6 -15.37 2.10 5.36
C ASP A 6 -15.20 3.28 4.40
N VAL A 7 -13.96 3.51 3.93
CA VAL A 7 -13.69 4.52 2.90
C VAL A 7 -14.44 4.25 1.60
N TYR A 8 -14.58 2.99 1.17
CA TYR A 8 -15.39 2.65 0.00
C TYR A 8 -16.88 2.88 0.26
N ASN A 9 -17.38 2.57 1.45
CA ASN A 9 -18.78 2.78 1.78
C ASN A 9 -19.17 4.27 1.72
N ASP A 10 -18.24 5.15 2.08
CA ASP A 10 -18.49 6.60 2.04
C ASP A 10 -18.24 7.24 0.67
N LEU A 11 -17.16 6.85 -0.02
CA LEU A 11 -16.77 7.49 -1.28
C LEU A 11 -17.25 6.74 -2.52
N GLY A 12 -17.53 5.45 -2.43
CA GLY A 12 -17.78 4.58 -3.58
C GLY A 12 -16.60 4.57 -4.57
N TYR A 13 -16.92 4.28 -5.83
CA TYR A 13 -15.96 4.31 -6.93
C TYR A 13 -16.13 5.58 -7.77
N GLY A 14 -15.02 6.20 -8.17
CA GLY A 14 -15.02 7.30 -9.14
C GLY A 14 -13.84 8.26 -8.97
N TYR A 15 -13.36 8.38 -7.74
CA TYR A 15 -12.30 9.31 -7.38
C TYR A 15 -10.90 8.87 -7.84
N GLN A 16 -9.96 9.81 -7.87
CA GLN A 16 -8.54 9.56 -8.05
C GLN A 16 -7.93 8.89 -6.82
N GLU A 17 -6.86 8.11 -6.99
CA GLU A 17 -6.17 7.37 -5.92
C GLU A 17 -5.83 8.25 -4.71
N LYS A 18 -5.37 9.48 -4.95
CA LYS A 18 -5.04 10.47 -3.90
C LYS A 18 -6.18 10.76 -2.94
N TYR A 19 -7.44 10.68 -3.39
CA TYR A 19 -8.59 10.95 -2.52
C TYR A 19 -8.88 9.75 -1.62
N TYR A 20 -8.74 8.52 -2.12
CA TYR A 20 -8.82 7.33 -1.28
C TYR A 20 -7.70 7.30 -0.25
N GLN A 21 -6.47 7.69 -0.63
CA GLN A 21 -5.35 7.80 0.30
C GLN A 21 -5.68 8.79 1.43
N ARG A 22 -6.12 10.01 1.12
CA ARG A 22 -6.50 11.02 2.13
C ARG A 22 -7.63 10.55 3.03
N ALA A 23 -8.60 9.82 2.48
CA ALA A 23 -9.69 9.25 3.28
C ALA A 23 -9.18 8.13 4.20
N ILE A 24 -8.37 7.20 3.70
CA ILE A 24 -7.73 6.15 4.51
C ILE A 24 -6.93 6.76 5.66
N GLU A 25 -6.14 7.80 5.39
CA GLU A 25 -5.38 8.52 6.42
C GLU A 25 -6.29 9.04 7.55
N LYS A 26 -7.37 9.73 7.20
CA LYS A 26 -8.36 10.23 8.16
C LYS A 26 -8.97 9.10 9.00
N TYR A 27 -9.33 8.00 8.35
CA TYR A 27 -9.94 6.85 9.02
C TYR A 27 -8.95 6.12 9.94
N LEU A 28 -7.69 6.00 9.54
CA LEU A 28 -6.63 5.44 10.39
C LEU A 28 -6.45 6.30 11.66
N LEU A 29 -6.44 7.63 11.54
CA LEU A 29 -6.36 8.56 12.67
C LEU A 29 -7.56 8.40 13.62
N VAL A 30 -8.78 8.39 13.10
CA VAL A 30 -10.01 8.22 13.90
C VAL A 30 -10.00 6.90 14.66
N ASN A 31 -9.53 5.83 14.02
CA ASN A 31 -9.41 4.51 14.64
C ASN A 31 -8.15 4.34 15.51
N LYS A 32 -7.35 5.40 15.69
CA LYS A 32 -6.09 5.40 16.47
C LYS A 32 -5.11 4.29 16.02
N ILE A 33 -5.14 3.94 14.74
CA ILE A 33 -4.21 2.96 14.16
C ILE A 33 -2.89 3.70 13.87
N LYS A 34 -1.77 3.15 14.33
CA LYS A 34 -0.45 3.73 14.05
C LYS A 34 -0.10 3.54 12.57
N PHE A 35 0.26 4.63 11.89
CA PHE A 35 0.73 4.57 10.51
C PHE A 35 1.73 5.68 10.20
N LYS A 36 2.41 5.54 9.06
CA LYS A 36 3.14 6.60 8.36
C LYS A 36 2.64 6.66 6.92
N ALA A 37 2.34 7.84 6.40
CA ALA A 37 1.93 8.04 5.01
C ALA A 37 3.10 8.52 4.15
N GLN A 38 3.07 8.25 2.85
CA GLN A 38 4.07 8.71 1.87
C GLN A 38 5.50 8.44 2.34
N VAL A 39 5.77 7.19 2.73
CA VAL A 39 7.04 6.82 3.35
C VAL A 39 8.11 6.71 2.26
N PRO A 40 9.15 7.58 2.27
CA PRO A 40 10.22 7.48 1.30
C PRO A 40 11.03 6.22 1.54
N TYR A 41 11.45 5.57 0.45
CA TYR A 41 12.50 4.56 0.54
C TYR A 41 13.49 4.73 -0.62
N ASN A 42 14.76 4.54 -0.31
CA ASN A 42 15.84 4.76 -1.25
C ASN A 42 15.93 3.61 -2.25
N ILE A 43 16.15 3.97 -3.51
CA ILE A 43 16.59 3.07 -4.55
C ILE A 43 18.10 3.22 -4.62
N ALA A 44 18.83 2.12 -4.46
CA ALA A 44 20.28 2.12 -4.58
C ALA A 44 20.72 1.29 -5.79
N ALA A 45 21.72 1.79 -6.51
CA ALA A 45 22.45 1.07 -7.55
C ALA A 45 23.95 1.24 -7.30
N HIS A 46 24.70 0.13 -7.28
CA HIS A 46 26.14 0.12 -6.97
C HIS A 46 26.52 0.88 -5.67
N GLY A 47 25.68 0.77 -4.64
CA GLY A 47 25.91 1.44 -3.35
C GLY A 47 25.54 2.93 -3.30
N ALA A 48 25.18 3.55 -4.44
CA ALA A 48 24.74 4.94 -4.48
C ALA A 48 23.21 5.03 -4.54
N VAL A 49 22.62 5.96 -3.79
CA VAL A 49 21.17 6.26 -3.88
C VAL A 49 20.90 7.01 -5.18
N ILE A 50 20.07 6.42 -6.05
CA ILE A 50 19.73 6.97 -7.37
C ILE A 50 18.33 7.59 -7.42
N GLY A 51 17.56 7.46 -6.34
CA GLY A 51 16.20 7.99 -6.29
C GLY A 51 15.44 7.52 -5.07
N ARG A 52 14.20 8.00 -4.96
CA ARG A 52 13.27 7.60 -3.92
C ARG A 52 11.95 7.21 -4.54
N TYR A 53 11.39 6.12 -4.04
CA TYR A 53 9.99 5.82 -4.21
C TYR A 53 9.28 6.08 -2.88
N PHE A 54 7.96 6.14 -2.95
CA PHE A 54 7.11 6.41 -1.80
C PHE A 54 6.08 5.30 -1.67
N LEU A 55 6.00 4.71 -0.49
CA LEU A 55 4.91 3.82 -0.10
C LEU A 55 3.71 4.69 0.27
N ASP A 56 2.50 4.31 -0.13
CA ASP A 56 1.32 5.04 0.29
C ASP A 56 1.19 5.05 1.82
N PHE A 57 1.26 3.87 2.44
CA PHE A 57 1.23 3.73 3.90
C PHE A 57 2.13 2.62 4.42
N LEU A 58 2.72 2.87 5.60
CA LEU A 58 3.30 1.86 6.48
C LEU A 58 2.46 1.78 7.75
N ILE A 59 1.73 0.69 7.91
CA ILE A 59 0.82 0.44 9.05
C ILE A 59 1.58 -0.32 10.13
N GLU A 60 1.54 0.20 11.36
CA GLU A 60 2.17 -0.37 12.57
C GLU A 60 3.64 -0.79 12.41
N ASP A 61 4.37 -0.11 11.51
CA ASP A 61 5.75 -0.47 11.13
C ASP A 61 5.90 -1.94 10.65
N LYS A 62 4.81 -2.58 10.19
CA LYS A 62 4.74 -4.01 9.86
C LYS A 62 4.11 -4.34 8.50
N ILE A 63 3.22 -3.50 8.00
CA ILE A 63 2.46 -3.77 6.78
C ILE A 63 2.57 -2.60 5.83
N ILE A 64 3.02 -2.87 4.61
CA ILE A 64 2.93 -1.90 3.51
C ILE A 64 1.51 -1.96 2.96
N LEU A 65 0.83 -0.83 2.86
CA LEU A 65 -0.48 -0.73 2.21
C LEU A 65 -0.34 0.19 1.00
N GLU A 66 -0.58 -0.36 -0.19
CA GLU A 66 -0.52 0.35 -1.47
C GLU A 66 -1.94 0.49 -2.04
N VAL A 67 -2.33 1.70 -2.44
CA VAL A 67 -3.69 2.02 -2.88
C VAL A 67 -3.71 2.23 -4.38
N LYS A 68 -4.65 1.57 -5.05
CA LYS A 68 -4.88 1.69 -6.49
C LYS A 68 -6.35 1.80 -6.83
N LYS A 69 -6.62 2.26 -8.04
CA LYS A 69 -7.95 2.27 -8.66
C LYS A 69 -8.01 1.31 -9.85
N GLY A 70 -9.12 0.59 -9.97
CA GLY A 70 -9.44 -0.19 -11.17
C GLY A 70 -9.74 -1.66 -10.85
N ASN A 71 -10.34 -2.36 -11.81
CA ASN A 71 -10.98 -3.65 -11.53
C ASN A 71 -10.02 -4.84 -11.36
N TYR A 72 -8.75 -4.67 -11.72
CA TYR A 72 -7.74 -5.72 -11.78
C TYR A 72 -6.40 -5.27 -11.20
N PHE A 73 -5.69 -6.21 -10.58
CA PHE A 73 -4.30 -6.00 -10.16
C PHE A 73 -3.37 -6.12 -11.38
N SER A 74 -2.68 -5.03 -11.73
CA SER A 74 -1.70 -5.07 -12.81
C SER A 74 -0.41 -5.75 -12.35
N ARG A 75 0.29 -6.43 -13.28
CA ARG A 75 1.63 -6.98 -13.01
C ARG A 75 2.61 -5.89 -12.57
N ARG A 76 2.47 -4.67 -13.10
CA ARG A 76 3.26 -3.50 -12.70
C ARG A 76 3.10 -3.20 -11.22
N ASN A 77 1.87 -3.13 -10.71
CA ASN A 77 1.61 -2.81 -9.30
C ASN A 77 2.13 -3.91 -8.37
N ILE A 78 1.96 -5.19 -8.76
CA ILE A 78 2.48 -6.32 -7.99
C ILE A 78 4.02 -6.28 -7.94
N ASN A 79 4.68 -6.02 -9.08
CA ASN A 79 6.13 -5.94 -9.15
C ASN A 79 6.69 -4.75 -8.34
N GLN A 80 5.99 -3.61 -8.37
CA GLN A 80 6.33 -2.45 -7.54
C GLN A 80 6.31 -2.83 -6.05
N VAL A 81 5.23 -3.43 -5.58
CA VAL A 81 5.10 -3.87 -4.18
C VAL A 81 6.14 -4.94 -3.81
N LYS A 82 6.48 -5.87 -4.71
CA LYS A 82 7.58 -6.82 -4.49
C LYS A 82 8.93 -6.12 -4.34
N GLY A 83 9.19 -5.09 -5.15
CA GLY A 83 10.37 -4.25 -5.01
C GLY A 83 10.43 -3.57 -3.64
N TYR A 84 9.29 -3.07 -3.16
CA TYR A 84 9.17 -2.44 -1.84
C TYR A 84 9.52 -3.43 -0.72
N LEU A 85 8.94 -4.64 -0.75
CA LEU A 85 9.21 -5.69 0.22
C LEU A 85 10.69 -6.08 0.26
N LYS A 86 11.33 -6.23 -0.92
CA LYS A 86 12.76 -6.55 -1.01
C LYS A 86 13.63 -5.41 -0.45
N ALA A 87 13.32 -4.16 -0.79
CA ALA A 87 14.13 -3.00 -0.39
C ALA A 87 14.00 -2.66 1.10
N THR A 88 12.85 -2.96 1.70
CA THR A 88 12.54 -2.62 3.10
C THR A 88 12.68 -3.81 4.06
N SER A 89 12.96 -5.01 3.55
CA SER A 89 12.95 -6.26 4.32
C SER A 89 11.62 -6.55 5.05
N MET A 90 10.54 -5.89 4.63
CA MET A 90 9.21 -6.05 5.22
C MET A 90 8.62 -7.40 4.84
N LYS A 91 7.78 -7.96 5.72
CA LYS A 91 7.20 -9.31 5.54
C LYS A 91 5.96 -9.32 4.64
N LEU A 92 5.13 -8.29 4.74
CA LEU A 92 3.81 -8.25 4.12
C LEU A 92 3.54 -6.89 3.48
N ALA A 93 2.99 -6.95 2.28
CA ALA A 93 2.33 -5.83 1.65
C ALA A 93 0.91 -6.22 1.23
N ILE A 94 0.00 -5.26 1.30
CA ILE A 94 -1.38 -5.39 0.85
C ILE A 94 -1.58 -4.37 -0.25
N LEU A 95 -1.85 -4.87 -1.45
CA LEU A 95 -2.28 -4.05 -2.57
C LEU A 95 -3.80 -4.00 -2.57
N VAL A 96 -4.36 -2.80 -2.51
CA VAL A 96 -5.80 -2.57 -2.52
C VAL A 96 -6.20 -1.91 -3.82
N ASN A 97 -7.28 -2.42 -4.43
CA ASN A 97 -7.94 -1.79 -5.55
C ASN A 97 -9.35 -1.33 -5.15
N PHE A 98 -9.62 -0.05 -5.31
CA PHE A 98 -10.98 0.49 -5.35
C PHE A 98 -11.55 0.22 -6.74
N THR A 99 -12.58 -0.64 -6.81
CA THR A 99 -13.19 -1.13 -8.07
C THR A 99 -14.63 -0.65 -8.20
N THR A 100 -15.24 -0.82 -9.37
CA THR A 100 -16.67 -0.51 -9.55
C THR A 100 -17.61 -1.43 -8.74
N LYS A 101 -17.09 -2.53 -8.21
CA LYS A 101 -17.86 -3.55 -7.47
C LYS A 101 -17.44 -3.68 -6.01
N GLY A 102 -16.77 -2.68 -5.44
CA GLY A 102 -16.22 -2.75 -4.08
C GLY A 102 -14.70 -2.72 -4.02
N VAL A 103 -14.18 -2.98 -2.82
CA VAL A 103 -12.75 -3.10 -2.56
C VAL A 103 -12.28 -4.52 -2.87
N LYS A 104 -11.22 -4.64 -3.66
CA LYS A 104 -10.45 -5.88 -3.79
C LYS A 104 -9.10 -5.70 -3.13
N PHE A 105 -8.54 -6.78 -2.58
CA PHE A 105 -7.19 -6.76 -2.03
C PHE A 105 -6.39 -7.99 -2.44
N PHE A 106 -5.07 -7.81 -2.51
CA PHE A 106 -4.11 -8.87 -2.80
C PHE A 106 -2.96 -8.78 -1.80
N ARG A 107 -2.70 -9.90 -1.10
CA ARG A 107 -1.60 -10.01 -0.14
C ARG A 107 -0.35 -10.48 -0.86
N VAL A 108 0.74 -9.75 -0.71
CA VAL A 108 2.05 -10.10 -1.24
C VAL A 108 2.99 -10.37 -0.06
N LEU A 109 3.48 -11.60 0.03
CA LEU A 109 4.46 -12.00 1.04
C LEU A 109 5.87 -11.83 0.48
N ASN A 110 6.79 -11.41 1.34
CA ASN A 110 8.20 -11.36 0.98
C ASN A 110 8.80 -12.77 1.04
N PRO A 111 9.22 -13.36 -0.10
CA PRO A 111 9.71 -14.73 -0.13
C PRO A 111 10.99 -14.94 0.69
N ASN A 112 11.79 -13.88 0.87
CA ASN A 112 13.04 -13.96 1.63
C ASN A 112 12.82 -14.06 3.16
N ASN A 113 11.58 -13.87 3.64
CA ASN A 113 11.22 -13.91 5.05
C ASN A 113 10.26 -15.07 5.39
N LEU A 114 10.06 -16.04 4.48
CA LEU A 114 9.19 -17.21 4.70
C LEU A 114 9.93 -18.40 5.36
N SER A 115 11.20 -18.21 5.75
CA SER A 115 12.10 -19.26 6.24
C SER A 115 12.62 -19.04 7.68
N GLN A 116 11.92 -18.24 8.48
CA GLN A 116 12.20 -18.08 9.92
C GLN A 116 10.97 -18.40 10.75
#